data_AF-A0A7C3Z5D9-F1
#
_entry.id   AF-A0A7C3Z5D9-F1
#
_cell.length_a   1.000
_cell.length_b   1.000
_cell.length_c   1.000
_cell.angle_alpha   90.00
_cell.angle_beta   90.00
_cell.angle_gamma   90.00
#
_symmetry.space_group_name_H-M   'P 1'
#
loop_
_entity.id
_entity.type
_entity.pdbx_description
1 polymer ?
#
loop_
_entity_poly.entity_id
_entity_poly.type
_entity_poly.pdbx_seq_one_letter_code
_entity_poly.pdbx_strand_id
1 'polypeptide(L)'
;MDRDGTINYDKGYTYKISDLKLYEDAIELIKKYKKEGYLIIITTNQSGISRGFFTLEDFIKFNKALKKELKKNGAVIDAVYYCPHKPKDNCNCRKPKTGLIEKAVEDFDIDLKNSIVVGDRDDVDGEMARRLKIKYIILRR
;
A
#
# COMPACT_ATOMS: atom_id res chain seq x y z
N MET A 1 0.69 -4.85 0.23
CA MET A 1 1.15 -4.16 1.46
C MET A 1 0.50 -2.78 1.52
N ASP A 2 0.10 -2.30 2.70
CA ASP A 2 -0.25 -0.88 2.85
C ASP A 2 1.00 0.02 2.76
N ARG A 3 0.79 1.31 2.58
CA ARG A 3 1.82 2.33 2.39
C ARG A 3 2.11 3.12 3.67
N ASP A 4 1.15 3.91 4.13
CA ASP A 4 1.28 4.74 5.33
C ASP A 4 1.06 3.87 6.57
N GLY A 5 1.92 4.00 7.59
CA GLY A 5 1.90 3.14 8.79
C GLY A 5 2.60 1.79 8.57
N THR A 6 2.67 1.31 7.32
CA THR A 6 3.22 -0.01 6.98
C THR A 6 4.58 0.04 6.26
N ILE A 7 4.75 0.85 5.22
CA ILE A 7 6.04 0.99 4.52
C ILE A 7 6.75 2.27 4.98
N ASN A 8 6.02 3.39 4.98
CA ASN A 8 6.49 4.67 5.50
C ASN A 8 5.71 5.09 6.74
N TYR A 9 6.29 5.99 7.52
CA TYR A 9 5.64 6.58 8.68
C TYR A 9 4.35 7.30 8.25
N ASP A 10 3.28 7.11 9.02
CA ASP A 10 2.02 7.83 8.82
C ASP A 10 2.07 9.21 9.51
N LYS A 11 1.68 10.25 8.78
CA LYS A 11 1.51 11.63 9.25
C LYS A 11 0.07 12.12 9.05
N GLY A 12 -0.87 11.21 8.82
CA GLY A 12 -2.27 11.45 8.50
C GLY A 12 -2.52 11.78 7.03
N TYR A 13 -1.68 12.62 6.43
CA TYR A 13 -1.69 12.93 4.99
C TYR A 13 -0.25 13.03 4.47
N THR A 14 0.41 11.88 4.30
CA THR A 14 1.80 11.83 3.87
C THR A 14 1.93 12.01 2.35
N TYR A 15 2.26 13.22 1.91
CA TYR A 15 2.50 13.56 0.49
C TYR A 15 3.78 14.38 0.25
N LYS A 16 4.37 14.97 1.29
CA LYS A 16 5.60 15.75 1.18
C LYS A 16 6.80 14.82 1.21
N ILE A 17 7.73 15.03 0.27
CA ILE A 17 8.97 14.22 0.20
C ILE A 17 9.82 14.42 1.46
N SER A 18 9.77 15.59 2.10
CA SER A 18 10.46 15.85 3.37
C SER A 18 10.02 14.94 4.51
N ASP A 19 8.79 14.42 4.43
CA ASP A 19 8.18 13.60 5.46
C ASP A 19 8.41 12.10 5.19
N LEU A 20 9.03 11.77 4.05
CA LEU A 20 9.31 10.39 3.67
C LEU A 20 10.36 9.79 4.61
N LYS A 21 9.89 8.92 5.49
CA LYS A 21 10.72 8.05 6.31
C LYS A 21 10.21 6.62 6.17
N LEU A 22 11.11 5.68 5.89
CA LEU A 22 10.78 4.26 5.78
C LEU A 22 10.94 3.58 7.15
N TYR A 23 10.15 2.55 7.39
CA TYR A 23 10.42 1.62 8.47
C TYR A 23 11.47 0.58 8.03
N GLU A 24 12.47 0.33 8.86
CA GLU A 24 13.56 -0.59 8.54
C GLU A 24 13.08 -2.03 8.37
N ASP A 25 12.16 -2.48 9.24
CA ASP A 25 11.54 -3.80 9.14
C ASP A 25 10.68 -3.95 7.88
N ALA A 26 10.09 -2.88 7.36
CA ALA A 26 9.38 -2.91 6.08
C ALA A 26 10.34 -3.14 4.90
N ILE A 27 11.54 -2.54 4.92
CA ILE A 27 12.58 -2.76 3.91
C ILE A 27 13.01 -4.23 3.93
N GLU A 28 13.29 -4.78 5.11
CA GLU A 28 13.70 -6.19 5.24
C GLU A 28 12.59 -7.16 4.82
N LEU A 29 11.33 -6.85 5.14
CA LEU A 29 10.18 -7.66 4.73
C LEU A 29 10.03 -7.69 3.21
N ILE A 30 10.16 -6.53 2.55
CA ILE A 30 10.10 -6.44 1.09
C ILE A 30 11.23 -7.26 0.46
N LYS A 31 12.48 -7.10 0.94
CA LYS A 31 13.63 -7.86 0.45
C LYS A 31 13.43 -9.37 0.59
N LYS A 32 12.95 -9.81 1.75
CA LYS A 32 12.65 -11.21 2.03
C LYS A 32 11.65 -11.77 1.01
N TYR A 33 10.48 -11.16 0.87
CA TYR A 33 9.45 -11.67 -0.02
C TYR A 33 9.83 -11.55 -1.50
N LYS A 34 10.57 -10.51 -1.92
CA LYS A 34 11.14 -10.47 -3.27
C LYS A 34 12.09 -11.64 -3.54
N LYS A 35 12.95 -11.99 -2.57
CA LYS A 35 13.87 -13.14 -2.70
C LYS A 35 13.11 -14.48 -2.79
N GLU A 36 11.96 -14.57 -2.14
CA GLU A 36 11.05 -15.73 -2.22
C GLU A 36 10.20 -15.76 -3.51
N GLY A 37 10.36 -14.78 -4.41
CA GLY A 37 9.67 -14.75 -5.70
C GLY A 37 8.31 -14.03 -5.70
N TYR A 38 7.94 -13.36 -4.61
CA TYR A 38 6.68 -12.63 -4.55
C TYR A 38 6.72 -11.34 -5.39
N LEU A 39 5.54 -10.97 -5.89
CA LEU A 39 5.25 -9.60 -6.29
C LEU A 39 4.97 -8.75 -5.05
N ILE A 40 5.50 -7.54 -5.02
CA ILE A 40 5.29 -6.55 -3.96
C ILE A 40 4.43 -5.43 -4.53
N ILE A 41 3.14 -5.53 -4.21
CA ILE A 41 2.10 -4.60 -4.64
C ILE A 41 1.68 -3.73 -3.46
N ILE A 42 1.73 -2.41 -3.64
CA ILE A 42 1.22 -1.45 -2.65
C ILE A 42 -0.26 -1.18 -2.94
N THR A 43 -1.11 -1.23 -1.90
CA THR A 43 -2.53 -0.83 -1.98
C THR A 43 -2.85 0.17 -0.86
N THR A 44 -3.23 1.40 -1.22
CA THR A 44 -3.35 2.49 -0.24
C THR A 44 -4.59 3.38 -0.40
N ASN A 45 -5.15 3.85 0.71
CA ASN A 45 -6.26 4.81 0.74
C ASN A 45 -5.73 6.24 0.84
N GLN A 46 -5.91 7.06 -0.20
CA GLN A 46 -5.35 8.42 -0.32
C GLN A 46 -6.45 9.48 -0.43
N SER A 47 -7.35 9.51 0.56
CA SER A 47 -8.50 10.42 0.54
C SER A 47 -8.13 11.91 0.58
N GLY A 48 -6.87 12.24 0.91
CA GLY A 48 -6.36 13.61 0.86
C GLY A 48 -6.46 14.23 -0.53
N ILE A 49 -6.42 13.41 -1.59
CA ILE A 49 -6.59 13.85 -2.99
C ILE A 49 -7.99 14.44 -3.19
N SER A 50 -9.06 13.65 -2.99
CA SER A 50 -10.43 14.16 -3.15
C SER A 50 -10.82 15.20 -2.09
N ARG A 51 -10.12 15.24 -0.94
CA ARG A 51 -10.29 16.30 0.08
C ARG A 51 -9.60 17.62 -0.27
N GLY A 52 -8.74 17.64 -1.29
CA GLY A 52 -8.01 18.84 -1.71
C GLY A 52 -6.81 19.19 -0.82
N PHE A 53 -6.31 18.24 -0.01
CA PHE A 53 -5.12 18.47 0.83
C PHE A 53 -3.81 18.38 0.06
N PHE A 54 -3.80 17.63 -1.03
CA PHE A 54 -2.70 17.55 -1.99
C PHE A 54 -3.23 17.06 -3.34
N THR A 55 -2.47 17.29 -4.40
CA THR A 55 -2.86 16.93 -5.76
C THR A 55 -2.48 15.49 -6.10
N LEU A 56 -3.05 14.96 -7.20
CA LEU A 56 -2.58 13.68 -7.76
C LEU A 56 -1.09 13.76 -8.15
N GLU A 57 -0.62 14.92 -8.62
CA GLU A 57 0.77 15.11 -8.97
C GLU A 57 1.69 14.99 -7.74
N ASP A 58 1.29 15.56 -6.59
CA ASP A 58 2.01 15.43 -5.33
C ASP A 58 2.10 13.96 -4.89
N PHE A 59 0.98 13.23 -5.00
CA PHE A 59 0.97 11.79 -4.75
C PHE A 59 1.93 11.03 -5.66
N ILE A 60 1.94 11.32 -6.96
CA ILE A 60 2.84 10.66 -7.93
C ILE A 60 4.31 10.98 -7.59
N LYS A 61 4.63 12.24 -7.29
CA LYS A 61 5.99 12.67 -6.87
C LYS A 61 6.42 11.95 -5.60
N PHE A 62 5.55 11.87 -4.60
CA PHE A 62 5.82 11.15 -3.35
C PHE A 62 6.11 9.67 -3.60
N ASN A 63 5.26 8.97 -4.38
CA ASN A 63 5.47 7.54 -4.63
C ASN A 63 6.72 7.28 -5.49
N LYS A 64 7.10 8.20 -6.38
CA LYS A 64 8.37 8.14 -7.10
C LYS A 64 9.56 8.25 -6.14
N ALA A 65 9.50 9.16 -5.17
CA ALA A 65 10.51 9.29 -4.12
C ALA A 65 10.57 8.04 -3.23
N LEU A 66 9.41 7.53 -2.79
CA LEU A 66 9.27 6.28 -2.04
C LEU A 66 9.93 5.11 -2.77
N LYS A 67 9.60 4.90 -4.05
CA LYS A 67 10.18 3.82 -4.86
C LYS A 67 11.70 3.97 -5.00
N LYS A 68 12.20 5.19 -5.19
CA LYS A 68 13.63 5.48 -5.25
C LYS A 68 14.32 5.15 -3.93
N GLU A 69 13.73 5.54 -2.81
CA GLU A 69 14.30 5.32 -1.48
C GLU A 69 14.31 3.84 -1.10
N LEU A 70 13.23 3.10 -1.37
CA LEU A 70 13.20 1.65 -1.22
C LEU A 70 14.30 0.98 -2.05
N LYS A 71 14.43 1.36 -3.32
CA LYS A 71 15.41 0.79 -4.24
C LYS A 71 16.85 1.01 -3.77
N LYS A 72 17.18 2.18 -3.21
CA LYS A 72 18.50 2.44 -2.62
C LYS A 72 18.84 1.47 -1.49
N ASN A 73 17.82 1.02 -0.75
CA ASN A 73 17.95 0.06 0.33
C ASN A 73 17.78 -1.40 -0.13
N GLY A 74 17.80 -1.66 -1.45
CA GLY A 74 17.65 -3.01 -2.02
C GLY A 74 16.21 -3.56 -1.98
N ALA A 75 15.23 -2.76 -1.56
CA ALA A 75 13.82 -3.12 -1.57
C ALA A 75 13.16 -2.68 -2.88
N VAL A 76 12.50 -3.58 -3.59
CA VAL A 76 11.87 -3.30 -4.89
C VAL A 76 10.39 -3.55 -4.82
N ILE A 77 9.60 -2.59 -5.32
CA ILE A 77 8.14 -2.69 -5.45
C ILE A 77 7.76 -2.78 -6.93
N ASP A 78 6.76 -3.60 -7.22
CA ASP A 78 6.32 -3.90 -8.59
C ASP A 78 5.24 -2.90 -9.04
N ALA A 79 4.24 -2.63 -8.19
CA ALA A 79 3.17 -1.68 -8.50
C ALA A 79 2.62 -0.94 -7.27
N VAL A 80 1.93 0.17 -7.54
CA VAL A 80 1.21 0.97 -6.54
C VAL A 80 -0.20 1.24 -7.03
N TYR A 81 -1.18 0.77 -6.27
CA TYR A 81 -2.60 1.02 -6.46
C TYR A 81 -3.12 1.89 -5.32
N TYR A 82 -3.98 2.85 -5.65
CA TYR A 82 -4.48 3.80 -4.69
C TYR A 82 -5.95 4.13 -4.91
N CYS A 83 -6.64 4.46 -3.81
CA CYS A 83 -7.99 5.00 -3.84
C CYS A 83 -7.97 6.49 -3.43
N PRO A 84 -8.28 7.44 -4.33
CA PRO A 84 -8.30 8.88 -3.98
C PRO A 84 -9.56 9.29 -3.21
N HIS A 85 -10.59 8.44 -3.19
CA HIS A 85 -11.94 8.77 -2.75
C HIS A 85 -12.10 8.94 -1.24
N LYS A 86 -13.10 9.74 -0.85
CA LYS A 86 -13.60 9.91 0.51
C LYS A 86 -14.44 8.69 0.92
N PRO A 87 -14.61 8.43 2.23
CA PRO A 87 -15.50 7.35 2.70
C PRO A 87 -16.92 7.41 2.12
N LYS A 88 -17.48 8.61 1.93
CA LYS A 88 -18.84 8.84 1.44
C LYS A 88 -19.04 8.66 -0.06
N ASP A 89 -17.97 8.52 -0.84
CA ASP A 89 -18.05 8.46 -2.30
C ASP A 89 -18.46 7.06 -2.80
N ASN A 90 -18.61 6.08 -1.90
CA ASN A 90 -19.09 4.71 -2.17
C ASN A 90 -18.36 3.94 -3.29
N CYS A 91 -17.17 4.38 -3.72
CA CYS A 91 -16.34 3.70 -4.72
C CYS A 91 -16.02 2.25 -4.34
N ASN A 92 -15.61 1.42 -5.31
CA ASN A 92 -15.28 0.01 -5.08
C ASN A 92 -13.82 -0.23 -4.66
N CYS A 93 -12.96 0.77 -4.78
CA CYS A 93 -11.53 0.62 -4.53
C CYS A 93 -11.07 1.00 -3.12
N ARG A 94 -11.87 1.74 -2.34
CA ARG A 94 -11.47 2.14 -0.98
C ARG A 94 -11.44 0.95 -0.04
N LYS A 95 -10.27 0.62 0.54
CA LYS A 95 -10.16 -0.39 1.60
C LYS A 95 -11.12 -0.06 2.75
N PRO A 96 -11.87 -1.02 3.31
CA PRO A 96 -11.67 -2.48 3.20
C PRO A 96 -12.30 -3.16 1.98
N LYS A 97 -12.81 -2.42 0.98
CA LYS A 97 -13.21 -3.04 -0.29
C LYS A 97 -11.99 -3.56 -1.07
N THR A 98 -12.26 -4.45 -1.99
CA THR A 98 -11.27 -5.34 -2.64
C THR A 98 -10.79 -4.84 -4.00
N GLY A 99 -11.40 -3.79 -4.56
CA GLY A 99 -11.19 -3.37 -5.94
C GLY A 99 -9.75 -3.03 -6.33
N LEU A 100 -8.89 -2.60 -5.38
CA LEU A 100 -7.47 -2.39 -5.69
C LEU A 100 -6.70 -3.71 -5.85
N ILE A 101 -7.06 -4.75 -5.10
CA ILE A 101 -6.45 -6.07 -5.22
C ILE A 101 -6.96 -6.77 -6.47
N GLU A 102 -8.27 -6.69 -6.75
CA GLU A 102 -8.87 -7.25 -7.98
C GLU A 102 -8.17 -6.70 -9.22
N LYS A 103 -7.94 -5.38 -9.27
CA LYS A 103 -7.17 -4.78 -10.35
C LYS A 103 -5.72 -5.29 -10.43
N ALA A 104 -5.06 -5.48 -9.28
CA ALA A 104 -3.70 -6.04 -9.27
C ALA A 104 -3.68 -7.50 -9.76
N VAL A 105 -4.72 -8.28 -9.48
CA VAL A 105 -4.87 -9.65 -9.99
C VAL A 105 -5.03 -9.64 -11.50
N GLU A 106 -5.85 -8.74 -12.05
CA GLU A 106 -6.01 -8.59 -13.51
C GLU A 106 -4.71 -8.19 -14.19
N ASP A 107 -3.97 -7.23 -13.61
CA ASP A 107 -2.75 -6.69 -14.22
C ASP A 107 -1.56 -7.66 -14.16
N PHE A 108 -1.53 -8.59 -13.18
CA PHE A 108 -0.35 -9.43 -12.88
C PHE A 108 -0.62 -10.94 -12.78
N ASP A 109 -1.85 -11.40 -13.01
CA ASP A 109 -2.27 -12.81 -12.85
C ASP A 109 -1.90 -13.39 -11.46
N ILE A 110 -2.29 -12.67 -10.40
CA ILE A 110 -1.87 -12.97 -9.02
C ILE A 110 -2.65 -14.16 -8.45
N ASP A 111 -1.93 -15.16 -7.94
CA ASP A 111 -2.49 -16.20 -7.08
C ASP A 111 -2.83 -15.67 -5.68
N LEU A 112 -4.11 -15.36 -5.46
CA LEU A 112 -4.60 -14.87 -4.17
C LEU A 112 -4.48 -15.91 -3.04
N LYS A 113 -4.55 -17.21 -3.33
CA LYS A 113 -4.52 -18.26 -2.31
C LYS A 113 -3.16 -18.29 -1.61
N ASN A 114 -2.09 -18.02 -2.35
CA ASN A 114 -0.73 -17.96 -1.84
C ASN A 114 -0.25 -16.51 -1.57
N SER A 115 -1.16 -15.53 -1.61
CA SER A 115 -0.85 -14.13 -1.33
C SER A 115 -0.90 -13.80 0.16
N ILE A 116 -0.31 -12.65 0.52
CA ILE A 116 -0.28 -12.13 1.88
C ILE A 116 -0.60 -10.63 1.86
N VAL A 117 -1.54 -10.21 2.69
CA VAL A 117 -1.77 -8.79 3.01
C VAL A 117 -0.92 -8.44 4.23
N VAL A 118 -0.20 -7.32 4.14
CA VAL A 118 0.56 -6.74 5.25
C VAL A 118 0.08 -5.31 5.43
N GLY A 119 -0.28 -4.94 6.65
CA GLY A 119 -0.86 -3.64 6.99
C GLY A 119 -0.81 -3.38 8.50
N ASP A 120 -1.11 -2.15 8.91
CA ASP A 120 -1.16 -1.75 10.33
C ASP A 120 -2.60 -1.62 10.88
N ARG A 121 -3.61 -1.63 10.01
CA ARG A 121 -5.01 -1.44 10.37
C ARG A 121 -5.82 -2.73 10.24
N ASP A 122 -6.12 -3.41 11.35
CA ASP A 122 -6.97 -4.62 11.27
C ASP A 122 -8.40 -4.30 10.77
N ASP A 123 -8.94 -3.14 11.17
CA ASP A 123 -10.27 -2.67 10.76
C ASP A 123 -10.37 -2.33 9.27
N VAL A 124 -9.23 -2.20 8.57
CA VAL A 124 -9.16 -1.82 7.16
C VAL A 124 -8.45 -2.89 6.32
N ASP A 125 -7.17 -3.14 6.57
CA ASP A 125 -6.35 -4.11 5.84
C ASP A 125 -6.72 -5.54 6.21
N GLY A 126 -6.91 -5.80 7.51
CA GLY A 126 -7.34 -7.11 8.00
C GLY A 126 -8.71 -7.49 7.47
N GLU A 127 -9.66 -6.55 7.48
CA GLU A 127 -10.99 -6.75 6.91
C GLU A 127 -10.95 -6.98 5.39
N MET A 128 -10.14 -6.22 4.66
CA MET A 128 -9.92 -6.46 3.22
C MET A 128 -9.35 -7.86 2.96
N ALA A 129 -8.37 -8.30 3.75
CA ALA A 129 -7.78 -9.62 3.63
C ALA A 129 -8.79 -10.73 3.92
N ARG A 130 -9.62 -10.58 4.96
CA ARG A 130 -10.69 -11.52 5.32
C ARG A 130 -11.72 -11.68 4.21
N ARG A 131 -12.13 -10.59 3.56
CA ARG A 131 -13.07 -10.62 2.41
C ARG A 131 -12.54 -11.45 1.25
N LEU A 132 -11.23 -11.43 1.02
CA LEU A 132 -10.56 -12.18 -0.04
C LEU A 132 -10.03 -13.55 0.42
N LYS A 133 -10.19 -13.89 1.71
CA LYS A 133 -9.62 -15.10 2.34
C LYS A 133 -8.10 -15.19 2.17
N ILE A 134 -7.42 -14.04 2.19
CA ILE A 134 -5.96 -13.93 2.10
C ILE A 134 -5.38 -13.89 3.51
N LYS A 135 -4.19 -14.47 3.70
CA LYS A 135 -3.45 -14.35 4.97
C LYS A 135 -3.15 -12.88 5.27
N TYR A 136 -3.39 -12.47 6.51
CA TYR A 136 -3.07 -11.12 7.00
C TYR A 136 -1.93 -11.16 8.01
N ILE A 137 -0.97 -10.24 7.86
CA ILE A 137 0.07 -9.93 8.83
C ILE A 137 -0.14 -8.50 9.30
N ILE A 138 -0.48 -8.35 10.59
CA ILE A 138 -0.60 -7.05 11.24
C ILE A 138 0.76 -6.57 11.75
N LEU A 139 1.10 -5.32 11.44
CA LEU A 139 2.23 -4.61 12.02
C LEU A 139 1.70 -3.64 13.07
N ARG A 140 2.00 -3.87 14.35
CA ARG A 140 1.52 -3.01 15.44
C ARG A 140 2.47 -1.82 15.57
N ARG A 141 2.04 -0.62 15.14
CA ARG A 141 2.83 0.60 15.13
C ARG A 141 1.98 1.82 15.47
#